data_AF-K8F311-F1
#
_entry.id   AF-K8F311-F1
#
_cell.length_a   1.000
_cell.length_b   1.000
_cell.length_c   1.000
_cell.angle_alpha   90.00
_cell.angle_beta   90.00
_cell.angle_gamma   90.00
#
_symmetry.space_group_name_H-M   'P 1'
#
loop_
_entity.id
_entity.type
_entity.pdbx_description
1 polymer ?
#
loop_
_entity_poly.entity_id
_entity_poly.type
_entity_poly.pdbx_seq_one_letter_code
_entity_poly.pdbx_strand_id
1 'polypeptide(L)'
;MRSSCAHHHHSCSSTVASSTSSSSSPSSRAAKSHLTGRRSHRHPSQRKSITSVKIFQQDNGQKTIDDGMPTRDEEQEAIEALEAILEKDKFKKLVYEPQGYLLQTVQEGQSGERVTIEVGPTAEKKSQRKFLFKKVLATESSIIAYEALRPLGIVFEVDTFGFLRVVDFNPTSKAYQRDAVQRLQPATSMSQSPAIGDVLRGFTAVSIKYGPRAALLGDLSGTKRMVVTYGVDNQTSRSIFKALASGTVADGPMTLVLERAKDPKERTNWKPEEIPTENVRREAEKKQIFVDDGFSTANATFAALSSAFILLLLAGFS
;
A
#
# COMPACT_ATOMS: atom_id res chain seq x y z
N MET A 1 -23.31 6.89 -70.19
CA MET A 1 -22.81 7.36 -68.87
C MET A 1 -21.41 6.79 -68.65
N ARG A 2 -20.54 7.60 -68.06
CA ARG A 2 -19.06 7.52 -67.94
C ARG A 2 -18.58 6.17 -67.31
N SER A 3 -17.58 5.47 -67.88
CA SER A 3 -16.10 5.59 -67.68
C SER A 3 -15.66 5.17 -66.25
N SER A 4 -14.59 4.45 -65.94
CA SER A 4 -13.60 3.57 -66.60
C SER A 4 -12.62 3.07 -65.49
N CYS A 5 -11.91 1.95 -65.74
CA CYS A 5 -10.66 1.43 -65.13
C CYS A 5 -10.56 1.18 -63.60
N ALA A 6 -10.18 0.00 -63.07
CA ALA A 6 -9.09 -0.97 -63.31
C ALA A 6 -7.78 -0.71 -62.51
N HIS A 7 -7.44 -1.73 -61.72
CA HIS A 7 -6.23 -2.12 -60.98
C HIS A 7 -4.96 -1.26 -61.02
N HIS A 8 -4.38 -1.04 -59.83
CA HIS A 8 -2.93 -0.95 -59.64
C HIS A 8 -2.45 -1.74 -58.41
N HIS A 9 -1.55 -2.70 -58.68
CA HIS A 9 -0.58 -3.27 -57.75
C HIS A 9 0.48 -2.22 -57.43
N HIS A 10 1.05 -2.22 -56.23
CA HIS A 10 2.50 -2.02 -56.07
C HIS A 10 3.01 -2.69 -54.79
N SER A 11 3.83 -3.71 -55.00
CA SER A 11 4.76 -4.32 -54.08
C SER A 11 6.01 -3.42 -54.00
N CYS A 12 6.51 -3.16 -52.79
CA CYS A 12 7.83 -2.57 -52.58
C CYS A 12 8.60 -3.41 -51.56
N SER A 13 9.57 -4.17 -52.06
CA SER A 13 10.66 -4.76 -51.29
C SER A 13 11.92 -3.90 -51.42
N SER A 14 12.64 -3.81 -50.30
CA SER A 14 14.10 -3.75 -50.12
C SER A 14 14.93 -2.74 -50.92
N THR A 15 15.67 -1.89 -50.21
CA THR A 15 17.13 -1.82 -50.38
C THR A 15 17.84 -1.47 -49.08
N VAL A 16 18.91 -2.21 -48.84
CA VAL A 16 19.83 -2.21 -47.71
C VAL A 16 20.80 -1.02 -47.86
N ALA A 17 21.02 -0.26 -46.79
CA ALA A 17 22.10 0.73 -46.70
C ALA A 17 23.05 0.33 -45.56
N SER A 18 24.11 -0.36 -45.95
CA SER A 18 25.27 -0.67 -45.13
C SER A 18 26.21 0.53 -45.06
N SER A 19 26.35 1.14 -43.90
CA SER A 19 27.58 1.83 -43.51
C SER A 19 27.54 2.13 -42.01
N THR A 20 28.51 1.62 -41.26
CA THR A 20 29.28 2.41 -40.29
C THR A 20 30.39 1.54 -39.70
N SER A 21 31.59 2.06 -39.91
CA SER A 21 32.88 1.75 -39.30
C SER A 21 32.90 1.89 -37.78
N SER A 22 34.04 1.48 -37.20
CA SER A 22 34.51 1.63 -35.80
C SER A 22 34.19 0.44 -34.89
N SER A 23 35.02 -0.02 -33.97
CA SER A 23 36.41 0.28 -33.62
C SER A 23 36.80 -0.74 -32.54
N SER A 24 38.03 -1.25 -32.63
CA SER A 24 38.89 -1.72 -31.54
C SER A 24 38.26 -2.16 -30.21
N SER A 25 38.38 -3.45 -29.91
CA SER A 25 38.42 -3.97 -28.53
C SER A 25 39.65 -4.85 -28.35
N PRO A 26 40.57 -4.53 -27.42
CA PRO A 26 41.44 -5.54 -26.84
C PRO A 26 40.83 -6.10 -25.56
N SER A 27 40.85 -7.43 -25.53
CA SER A 27 40.43 -8.33 -24.48
C SER A 27 41.35 -8.30 -23.25
N SER A 28 40.72 -8.49 -22.09
CA SER A 28 41.19 -9.24 -20.92
C SER A 28 42.45 -8.76 -20.17
N ARG A 29 42.22 -8.09 -19.03
CA ARG A 29 43.10 -8.18 -17.86
C ARG A 29 42.35 -8.87 -16.73
N ALA A 30 42.73 -10.12 -16.46
CA ALA A 30 42.35 -10.85 -15.26
C ALA A 30 43.21 -10.34 -14.09
N ALA A 31 42.57 -9.81 -13.05
CA ALA A 31 43.21 -9.56 -11.76
C ALA A 31 42.44 -10.33 -10.69
N LYS A 32 43.00 -11.49 -10.31
CA LYS A 32 42.70 -12.18 -9.06
C LYS A 32 43.14 -11.28 -7.91
N SER A 33 42.23 -10.95 -6.99
CA SER A 33 42.62 -10.54 -5.64
C SER A 33 41.88 -11.40 -4.63
N HIS A 34 42.63 -12.32 -4.05
CA HIS A 34 42.38 -12.84 -2.72
C HIS A 34 42.76 -11.74 -1.73
N LEU A 35 41.84 -11.35 -0.84
CA LEU A 35 42.28 -10.93 0.49
C LEU A 35 41.22 -11.21 1.55
N THR A 36 41.70 -11.96 2.52
CA THR A 36 41.19 -12.33 3.82
C THR A 36 41.02 -11.13 4.76
N GLY A 37 40.05 -11.19 5.67
CA GLY A 37 40.07 -10.37 6.89
C GLY A 37 38.67 -10.07 7.43
N ARG A 38 38.17 -10.86 8.38
CA ARG A 38 38.17 -10.56 9.83
C ARG A 38 37.12 -9.52 10.29
N ARG A 39 36.24 -10.03 11.16
CA ARG A 39 35.72 -9.42 12.40
C ARG A 39 34.71 -8.27 12.32
N SER A 40 33.55 -8.59 12.90
CA SER A 40 32.94 -7.88 14.04
C SER A 40 32.30 -6.50 13.79
N HIS A 41 30.99 -6.40 13.94
CA HIS A 41 30.34 -5.82 15.14
C HIS A 41 28.86 -5.49 14.90
N ARG A 42 28.07 -5.81 15.94
CA ARG A 42 26.99 -5.01 16.54
C ARG A 42 25.89 -4.42 15.64
N HIS A 43 24.68 -4.91 15.90
CA HIS A 43 23.44 -4.15 15.88
C HIS A 43 23.59 -2.74 16.48
N PRO A 44 23.00 -1.73 15.82
CA PRO A 44 22.38 -0.62 16.51
C PRO A 44 20.87 -0.65 16.28
N SER A 45 20.13 -1.03 17.33
CA SER A 45 18.72 -0.67 17.45
C SER A 45 18.63 0.85 17.59
N GLN A 46 18.40 1.57 16.49
CA GLN A 46 18.08 2.99 16.56
C GLN A 46 16.62 3.15 17.01
N ARG A 47 16.40 3.12 18.32
CA ARG A 47 15.29 3.84 18.95
C ARG A 47 15.55 5.32 18.70
N LYS A 48 14.81 5.92 17.76
CA LYS A 48 14.77 7.38 17.62
C LYS A 48 14.17 7.93 18.91
N SER A 49 15.01 8.63 19.65
CA SER A 49 14.67 9.35 20.86
C SER A 49 13.62 10.41 20.55
N ILE A 50 12.59 10.47 21.38
CA ILE A 50 11.68 11.61 21.49
C ILE A 50 12.52 12.79 21.93
N THR A 51 12.68 13.80 21.07
CA THR A 51 13.28 15.08 21.46
C THR A 51 12.25 15.84 22.28
N SER A 52 12.17 15.54 23.58
CA SER A 52 11.59 16.46 24.56
C SER A 52 12.61 17.55 24.83
N VAL A 53 12.40 18.73 24.26
CA VAL A 53 13.22 19.92 24.49
C VAL A 53 12.98 20.37 25.94
N LYS A 54 13.93 20.07 26.84
CA LYS A 54 14.02 20.70 28.16
C LYS A 54 14.69 22.06 28.00
N ILE A 55 13.90 23.13 27.92
CA ILE A 55 14.38 24.50 28.13
C ILE A 55 14.26 24.78 29.63
N PHE A 56 15.36 24.68 30.35
CA PHE A 56 15.53 25.42 31.61
C PHE A 56 16.97 25.91 31.66
N GLN A 57 17.18 27.06 31.02
CA GLN A 57 18.26 27.98 31.38
C GLN A 57 17.83 28.64 32.70
N GLN A 58 18.63 28.42 33.74
CA GLN A 58 18.40 28.94 35.07
C GLN A 58 19.04 30.34 35.14
N ASP A 59 18.27 31.37 34.79
CA ASP A 59 18.62 32.75 35.10
C ASP A 59 17.80 33.22 36.30
N ASN A 60 18.54 33.66 37.33
CA ASN A 60 18.02 34.18 38.58
C ASN A 60 17.33 35.53 38.34
N GLY A 61 16.00 35.51 38.31
CA GLY A 61 15.18 36.70 38.40
C GLY A 61 13.75 36.29 38.71
N GLN A 62 13.18 36.84 39.79
CA GLN A 62 11.82 36.58 40.28
C GLN A 62 10.82 36.41 39.14
N LYS A 63 10.35 35.17 38.93
CA LYS A 63 9.14 34.90 38.14
C LYS A 63 8.03 34.56 39.10
N THR A 64 7.07 35.47 39.15
CA THR A 64 5.67 35.17 39.46
C THR A 64 5.29 33.87 38.76
N ILE A 65 4.60 33.00 39.48
CA ILE A 65 4.00 31.77 38.95
C ILE A 65 2.85 32.25 38.05
N ASP A 66 3.22 32.63 36.83
CA ASP A 66 2.31 32.77 35.71
C ASP A 66 2.11 31.35 35.18
N ASP A 67 0.88 30.84 35.22
CA ASP A 67 0.53 29.44 34.92
C ASP A 67 0.80 29.04 33.46
N GLY A 68 1.47 29.90 32.68
CA GLY A 68 2.23 29.54 31.48
C GLY A 68 1.39 28.92 30.36
N MET A 69 0.07 29.10 30.39
CA MET A 69 -0.79 28.76 29.28
C MET A 69 -0.67 29.87 28.23
N PRO A 70 -0.28 29.54 27.00
CA PRO A 70 -0.18 30.53 25.93
C PRO A 70 -1.51 31.25 25.78
N THR A 71 -1.44 32.55 25.53
CA THR A 71 -2.64 33.33 25.21
C THR A 71 -3.23 32.83 23.89
N ARG A 72 -4.53 33.03 23.67
CA ARG A 72 -5.20 32.60 22.42
C ARG A 72 -4.52 33.17 21.17
N ASP A 73 -3.95 34.37 21.28
CA ASP A 73 -3.25 35.03 20.19
C ASP A 73 -1.91 34.34 19.91
N GLU A 74 -1.14 33.99 20.95
CA GLU A 74 0.10 33.20 20.82
C GLU A 74 -0.16 31.79 20.27
N GLU A 75 -1.26 31.14 20.69
CA GLU A 75 -1.68 29.84 20.13
C GLU A 75 -2.02 29.96 18.65
N GLN A 76 -2.75 31.00 18.25
CA GLN A 76 -3.14 31.23 16.87
C GLN A 76 -1.92 31.53 15.98
N GLU A 77 -1.00 32.38 16.43
CA GLU A 77 0.26 32.67 15.74
C GLU A 77 1.10 31.39 15.57
N ALA A 78 1.15 30.53 16.59
CA ALA A 78 1.86 29.26 16.50
C ALA A 78 1.23 28.31 15.47
N ILE A 79 -0.10 28.23 15.39
CA ILE A 79 -0.81 27.42 14.39
C ILE A 79 -0.54 27.95 12.98
N GLU A 80 -0.60 29.27 12.77
CA GLU A 80 -0.34 29.88 11.47
C GLU A 80 1.11 29.69 11.01
N ALA A 81 2.07 29.83 11.94
CA ALA A 81 3.48 29.54 11.68
C ALA A 81 3.69 28.06 11.31
N LEU A 82 3.02 27.14 12.00
CA LEU A 82 3.03 25.72 11.66
C LEU A 82 2.40 25.46 10.30
N GLU A 83 1.27 26.06 9.97
CA GLU A 83 0.62 25.88 8.67
C GLU A 83 1.41 26.49 7.50
N ALA A 84 2.25 27.49 7.77
CA ALA A 84 3.11 28.11 6.77
C ALA A 84 4.24 27.19 6.31
N ILE A 85 4.71 26.26 7.15
CA ILE A 85 5.76 25.30 6.81
C ILE A 85 5.22 24.00 6.18
N LEU A 86 3.91 23.79 6.19
CA LEU A 86 3.28 22.58 5.64
C LEU A 86 3.11 22.67 4.12
N GLU A 87 3.42 21.56 3.44
CA GLU A 87 3.25 21.43 2.00
C GLU A 87 1.75 21.46 1.64
N LYS A 88 1.41 22.40 0.75
CA LYS A 88 0.08 22.54 0.16
C LYS A 88 0.18 22.29 -1.34
N ASP A 89 -0.80 21.56 -1.89
CA ASP A 89 -0.93 21.38 -3.34
C ASP A 89 -1.39 22.69 -4.02
N LYS A 90 -1.40 22.72 -5.36
CA LYS A 90 -1.86 23.86 -6.19
C LYS A 90 -3.25 24.39 -5.84
N PHE A 91 -4.08 23.60 -5.16
CA PHE A 91 -5.40 23.98 -4.67
C PHE A 91 -5.43 24.41 -3.19
N LYS A 92 -4.28 24.74 -2.60
CA LYS A 92 -4.11 25.08 -1.17
C LYS A 92 -4.56 23.97 -0.19
N LYS A 93 -4.66 22.73 -0.67
CA LYS A 93 -4.98 21.56 0.16
C LYS A 93 -3.69 20.96 0.70
N LEU A 94 -3.69 20.58 1.98
CA LEU A 94 -2.54 19.91 2.60
C LEU A 94 -2.20 18.59 1.90
N VAL A 95 -0.90 18.31 1.82
CA VAL A 95 -0.33 17.03 1.38
C VAL A 95 -0.12 16.14 2.60
N TYR A 96 -0.41 14.85 2.47
CA TYR A 96 -0.33 13.89 3.58
C TYR A 96 0.63 12.74 3.30
N GLU A 97 1.35 12.29 4.30
CA GLU A 97 2.11 11.04 4.29
C GLU A 97 1.28 9.97 5.03
N PRO A 98 0.87 8.89 4.35
CA PRO A 98 0.17 7.81 5.02
C PRO A 98 1.18 6.91 5.75
N GLN A 99 1.08 6.85 7.09
CA GLN A 99 1.89 5.99 7.95
C GLN A 99 0.99 5.00 8.67
N GLY A 100 0.89 3.79 8.12
CA GLY A 100 -0.07 2.81 8.60
C GLY A 100 -1.51 3.31 8.47
N TYR A 101 -2.18 3.43 9.61
CA TYR A 101 -3.56 3.90 9.73
C TYR A 101 -3.68 5.42 9.98
N LEU A 102 -2.56 6.14 10.06
CA LEU A 102 -2.51 7.57 10.35
C LEU A 102 -2.11 8.36 9.11
N LEU A 103 -2.60 9.60 9.03
CA LEU A 103 -2.19 10.58 8.02
C LEU A 103 -1.38 11.68 8.71
N GLN A 104 -0.13 11.82 8.34
CA GLN A 104 0.74 12.89 8.84
C GLN A 104 0.79 14.03 7.82
N THR A 105 0.78 15.28 8.27
CA THR A 105 1.01 16.44 7.40
C THR A 105 2.49 16.50 7.01
N VAL A 106 2.74 16.89 5.76
CA VAL A 106 4.07 16.92 5.16
C VAL A 106 4.64 18.32 5.21
N GLN A 107 5.94 18.47 5.51
CA GLN A 107 6.64 19.76 5.41
C GLN A 107 7.10 20.01 3.97
N GLU A 108 7.18 21.29 3.58
CA GLU A 108 7.69 21.65 2.26
C GLU A 108 9.13 21.14 2.05
N GLY A 109 9.43 20.62 0.86
CA GLY A 109 10.76 20.08 0.52
C GLY A 109 11.04 18.67 1.04
N GLN A 110 10.10 18.02 1.75
CA GLN A 110 10.28 16.65 2.20
C GLN A 110 10.50 15.69 1.02
N SER A 111 11.48 14.78 1.13
CA SER A 111 11.79 13.81 0.07
C SER A 111 10.69 12.75 -0.07
N GLY A 112 10.37 12.40 -1.32
CA GLY A 112 9.35 11.41 -1.67
C GLY A 112 8.65 11.73 -2.98
N GLU A 113 7.86 10.79 -3.47
CA GLU A 113 7.06 10.97 -4.68
C GLU A 113 5.61 11.32 -4.30
N ARG A 114 5.04 12.31 -5.00
CA ARG A 114 3.67 12.76 -4.73
C ARG A 114 2.70 12.07 -5.69
N VAL A 115 1.68 11.46 -5.12
CA VAL A 115 0.65 10.71 -5.84
C VAL A 115 -0.72 11.28 -5.51
N THR A 116 -1.54 11.51 -6.52
CA THR A 116 -2.93 11.92 -6.34
C THR A 116 -3.82 10.68 -6.24
N ILE A 117 -4.59 10.58 -5.16
CA ILE A 117 -5.48 9.44 -4.87
C ILE A 117 -6.87 9.96 -4.57
N GLU A 118 -7.88 9.22 -5.03
CA GLU A 118 -9.28 9.52 -4.77
C GLU A 118 -9.74 8.95 -3.42
N VAL A 119 -10.16 9.84 -2.52
CA VAL A 119 -10.62 9.53 -1.17
C VAL A 119 -11.91 10.28 -0.85
N GLY A 120 -12.77 9.71 -0.01
CA GLY A 120 -14.06 10.31 0.33
C GLY A 120 -15.18 9.28 0.48
N PRO A 121 -16.44 9.74 0.64
CA PRO A 121 -17.58 8.84 0.78
C PRO A 121 -17.73 7.95 -0.46
N THR A 122 -18.08 6.67 -0.28
CA THR A 122 -18.22 5.72 -1.41
C THR A 122 -19.41 6.05 -2.32
N ALA A 123 -20.48 6.62 -1.76
CA ALA A 123 -21.71 6.96 -2.48
C ALA A 123 -21.67 8.36 -3.16
N GLU A 124 -20.63 9.14 -2.90
CA GLU A 124 -20.49 10.52 -3.40
C GLU A 124 -19.26 10.62 -4.32
N LYS A 125 -19.13 11.75 -5.03
CA LYS A 125 -17.93 12.00 -5.82
C LYS A 125 -16.71 12.08 -4.90
N LYS A 126 -15.76 11.17 -5.10
CA LYS A 126 -14.51 11.14 -4.33
C LYS A 126 -13.69 12.40 -4.59
N SER A 127 -13.02 12.88 -3.54
CA SER A 127 -12.11 14.01 -3.63
C SER A 127 -10.70 13.54 -3.99
N GLN A 128 -10.06 14.22 -4.93
CA GLN A 128 -8.65 14.00 -5.21
C GLN A 128 -7.80 14.66 -4.13
N ARG A 129 -6.92 13.86 -3.51
CA ARG A 129 -5.98 14.30 -2.47
C ARG A 129 -4.57 13.84 -2.81
N LYS A 130 -3.60 14.70 -2.56
CA LYS A 130 -2.19 14.43 -2.83
C LYS A 130 -1.54 13.80 -1.60
N PHE A 131 -0.82 12.71 -1.83
CA PHE A 131 -0.11 11.97 -0.81
C PHE A 131 1.37 11.87 -1.15
N LEU A 132 2.24 11.98 -0.15
CA LEU A 132 3.67 11.76 -0.28
C LEU A 132 4.00 10.32 0.12
N PHE A 133 4.71 9.60 -0.73
CA PHE A 133 5.27 8.29 -0.44
C PHE A 133 6.79 8.35 -0.48
N LYS A 134 7.42 7.93 0.62
CA LYS A 134 8.87 7.75 0.68
C LYS A 134 9.25 6.48 -0.08
N LYS A 135 10.35 6.54 -0.83
CA LYS A 135 10.95 5.39 -1.51
C LYS A 135 11.77 4.60 -0.50
N VAL A 136 11.63 3.27 -0.49
CA VAL A 136 12.37 2.38 0.42
C VAL A 136 13.35 1.47 -0.28
N LEU A 137 13.21 1.30 -1.60
CA LEU A 137 14.20 0.55 -2.35
C LEU A 137 15.53 1.32 -2.34
N ALA A 138 16.62 0.59 -2.13
CA ALA A 138 17.97 1.16 -2.10
C ALA A 138 18.42 1.71 -3.47
N THR A 139 17.72 1.31 -4.52
CA THR A 139 18.05 1.56 -5.91
C THR A 139 17.09 2.58 -6.50
N GLU A 140 17.37 3.05 -7.72
CA GLU A 140 16.46 3.99 -8.38
C GLU A 140 15.08 3.35 -8.58
N SER A 141 14.06 3.95 -7.97
CA SER A 141 12.68 3.47 -8.03
C SER A 141 11.70 4.58 -8.39
N SER A 142 10.48 4.20 -8.78
CA SER A 142 9.35 5.10 -8.98
C SER A 142 8.11 4.62 -8.25
N ILE A 143 7.24 5.55 -7.87
CA ILE A 143 5.95 5.23 -7.26
C ILE A 143 4.87 5.20 -8.34
N ILE A 144 4.04 4.17 -8.31
CA ILE A 144 2.97 3.91 -9.26
C ILE A 144 1.65 3.84 -8.51
N ALA A 145 0.62 4.49 -9.04
CA ALA A 145 -0.74 4.38 -8.54
C ALA A 145 -1.57 3.52 -9.49
N TYR A 146 -1.98 2.35 -9.01
CA TYR A 146 -2.73 1.40 -9.80
C TYR A 146 -4.16 1.25 -9.28
N GLU A 147 -5.13 1.49 -10.16
CA GLU A 147 -6.53 1.25 -9.87
C GLU A 147 -6.90 -0.23 -10.09
N ALA A 148 -7.01 -0.97 -8.98
CA ALA A 148 -7.31 -2.38 -8.93
C ALA A 148 -8.80 -2.64 -8.70
N LEU A 149 -9.38 -3.47 -9.57
CA LEU A 149 -10.74 -3.98 -9.41
C LEU A 149 -10.76 -5.13 -8.40
N ARG A 150 -11.89 -5.31 -7.71
CA ARG A 150 -12.11 -6.45 -6.81
C ARG A 150 -12.76 -7.62 -7.58
N PRO A 151 -12.38 -8.89 -7.35
CA PRO A 151 -11.24 -9.32 -6.52
C PRO A 151 -9.89 -8.90 -7.15
N LEU A 152 -8.90 -8.59 -6.31
CA LEU A 152 -7.64 -7.97 -6.77
C LEU A 152 -6.86 -8.83 -7.74
N GLY A 153 -6.79 -10.14 -7.46
CA GLY A 153 -6.02 -11.09 -8.27
C GLY A 153 -4.51 -10.81 -8.28
N ILE A 154 -4.00 -10.13 -7.25
CA ILE A 154 -2.57 -9.91 -7.01
C ILE A 154 -2.18 -10.71 -5.78
N VAL A 155 -1.12 -11.49 -5.89
CA VAL A 155 -0.55 -12.28 -4.79
C VAL A 155 0.60 -11.49 -4.19
N PHE A 156 0.57 -11.32 -2.87
CA PHE A 156 1.63 -10.64 -2.12
C PHE A 156 2.31 -11.60 -1.16
N GLU A 157 3.63 -11.46 -1.02
CA GLU A 157 4.41 -12.12 0.02
C GLU A 157 5.33 -11.10 0.70
N VAL A 158 5.78 -11.45 1.90
CA VAL A 158 6.73 -10.64 2.67
C VAL A 158 8.15 -11.04 2.25
N ASP A 159 8.99 -10.06 1.93
CA ASP A 159 10.40 -10.28 1.62
C ASP A 159 11.26 -10.35 2.89
N THR A 160 12.53 -10.70 2.75
CA THR A 160 13.48 -10.77 3.88
C THR A 160 13.70 -9.45 4.62
N PHE A 161 13.27 -8.32 4.06
CA PHE A 161 13.33 -6.99 4.68
C PHE A 161 12.00 -6.57 5.31
N GLY A 162 10.96 -7.42 5.26
CA GLY A 162 9.64 -7.16 5.81
C GLY A 162 8.70 -6.40 4.86
N PHE A 163 9.07 -6.19 3.60
CA PHE A 163 8.24 -5.50 2.62
C PHE A 163 7.27 -6.46 1.92
N LEU A 164 6.03 -6.04 1.70
CA LEU A 164 5.09 -6.79 0.89
C LEU A 164 5.38 -6.58 -0.59
N ARG A 165 5.71 -7.66 -1.31
CA ARG A 165 6.01 -7.65 -2.74
C ARG A 165 4.94 -8.38 -3.53
N VAL A 166 4.70 -7.91 -4.75
CA VAL A 166 3.90 -8.63 -5.75
C VAL A 166 4.70 -9.84 -6.24
N VAL A 167 4.18 -11.04 -6.06
CA VAL A 167 4.89 -12.28 -6.44
C VAL A 167 4.28 -12.96 -7.64
N ASP A 168 2.97 -12.86 -7.77
CA ASP A 168 2.21 -13.52 -8.82
C ASP A 168 0.85 -12.82 -8.99
N PHE A 169 0.14 -13.21 -10.04
CA PHE A 169 -1.22 -12.77 -10.32
C PHE A 169 -2.11 -13.98 -10.56
N ASN A 170 -3.36 -13.89 -10.10
CA ASN A 170 -4.35 -14.91 -10.45
C ASN A 170 -4.61 -14.85 -11.98
N PRO A 171 -4.42 -15.95 -12.74
CA PRO A 171 -4.55 -15.97 -14.19
C PRO A 171 -5.89 -15.50 -14.74
N THR A 172 -6.97 -15.63 -13.97
CA THR A 172 -8.32 -15.20 -14.40
C THR A 172 -8.59 -13.72 -14.11
N SER A 173 -7.66 -13.02 -13.46
CA SER A 173 -7.87 -11.66 -12.98
C SER A 173 -7.55 -10.58 -14.02
N LYS A 174 -8.12 -9.39 -13.79
CA LYS A 174 -7.79 -8.19 -14.58
C LYS A 174 -6.36 -7.71 -14.35
N ALA A 175 -5.80 -7.96 -13.16
CA ALA A 175 -4.40 -7.65 -12.87
C ALA A 175 -3.46 -8.47 -13.75
N TYR A 176 -3.70 -9.79 -13.86
CA TYR A 176 -2.93 -10.67 -14.76
C TYR A 176 -3.03 -10.22 -16.23
N GLN A 177 -4.23 -9.88 -16.70
CA GLN A 177 -4.42 -9.39 -18.07
C GLN A 177 -3.61 -8.11 -18.34
N ARG A 178 -3.57 -7.18 -17.40
CA ARG A 178 -2.82 -5.92 -17.53
C ARG A 178 -1.31 -6.13 -17.46
N ASP A 179 -0.82 -6.98 -16.56
CA ASP A 179 0.58 -7.39 -16.51
C ASP A 179 1.01 -8.10 -17.80
N ALA A 180 0.18 -9.00 -18.33
CA ALA A 180 0.43 -9.65 -19.61
C ALA A 180 0.54 -8.67 -20.78
N VAL A 181 -0.35 -7.67 -20.85
CA VAL A 181 -0.27 -6.59 -21.84
C VAL A 181 0.98 -5.73 -21.63
N GLN A 182 1.33 -5.43 -20.39
CA GLN A 182 2.54 -4.66 -20.07
C GLN A 182 3.81 -5.36 -20.54
N ARG A 183 3.90 -6.69 -20.40
CA ARG A 183 5.07 -7.45 -20.88
C ARG A 183 5.29 -7.37 -22.40
N LEU A 184 4.25 -7.03 -23.16
CA LEU A 184 4.33 -6.83 -24.61
C LEU A 184 4.76 -5.41 -24.99
N GLN A 185 4.70 -4.45 -24.06
CA GLN A 185 5.09 -3.07 -24.32
C GLN A 185 6.62 -2.92 -24.29
N PRO A 186 7.19 -1.97 -25.05
CA PRO A 186 8.61 -1.67 -24.98
C PRO A 186 9.04 -1.31 -23.56
N ALA A 187 10.25 -1.72 -23.16
CA ALA A 187 10.80 -1.45 -21.83
C ALA A 187 10.88 0.05 -21.47
N THR A 188 10.82 0.93 -22.47
CA THR A 188 10.79 2.39 -22.30
C THR A 188 9.43 2.93 -21.85
N SER A 189 8.35 2.16 -22.00
CA SER A 189 7.02 2.55 -21.53
C SER A 189 6.87 2.22 -20.05
N MET A 190 6.98 3.25 -19.19
CA MET A 190 6.65 3.16 -17.77
C MET A 190 5.14 2.91 -17.59
N SER A 191 4.75 1.64 -17.66
CA SER A 191 3.35 1.24 -17.48
C SER A 191 2.92 1.40 -16.02
N GLN A 192 1.72 1.95 -15.84
CA GLN A 192 1.05 2.11 -14.53
C GLN A 192 0.41 0.80 -14.03
N SER A 193 0.57 -0.31 -14.75
CA SER A 193 0.08 -1.62 -14.32
C SER A 193 1.04 -2.24 -13.29
N PRO A 194 0.55 -3.09 -12.37
CA PRO A 194 1.40 -3.78 -11.39
C PRO A 194 2.29 -4.81 -12.08
N ALA A 195 3.48 -5.05 -11.53
CA ALA A 195 4.42 -6.05 -12.02
C ALA A 195 4.98 -6.88 -10.85
N ILE A 196 5.43 -8.10 -11.16
CA ILE A 196 6.15 -8.95 -10.20
C ILE A 196 7.38 -8.20 -9.69
N GLY A 197 7.58 -8.22 -8.37
CA GLY A 197 8.67 -7.55 -7.67
C GLY A 197 8.35 -6.17 -7.10
N ASP A 198 7.24 -5.55 -7.53
CA ASP A 198 6.80 -4.26 -7.00
C ASP A 198 6.50 -4.35 -5.50
N VAL A 199 6.87 -3.31 -4.74
CA VAL A 199 6.64 -3.23 -3.29
C VAL A 199 5.37 -2.45 -3.00
N LEU A 200 4.46 -3.00 -2.20
CA LEU A 200 3.27 -2.30 -1.74
C LEU A 200 3.62 -1.23 -0.70
N ARG A 201 3.35 0.04 -1.01
CA ARG A 201 3.63 1.21 -0.15
C ARG A 201 2.39 1.75 0.53
N GLY A 202 1.25 1.66 -0.15
CA GLY A 202 -0.03 2.06 0.38
C GLY A 202 -1.18 1.52 -0.44
N PHE A 203 -2.39 1.66 0.07
CA PHE A 203 -3.60 1.27 -0.64
C PHE A 203 -4.80 2.04 -0.11
N THR A 204 -5.85 2.14 -0.91
CA THR A 204 -7.14 2.59 -0.41
C THR A 204 -7.98 1.43 0.11
N ALA A 205 -8.65 1.65 1.23
CA ALA A 205 -9.61 0.73 1.79
C ALA A 205 -10.84 1.47 2.30
N VAL A 206 -11.89 0.71 2.57
CA VAL A 206 -13.16 1.25 3.03
C VAL A 206 -13.19 1.20 4.55
N SER A 207 -13.39 2.37 5.14
CA SER A 207 -13.62 2.55 6.57
C SER A 207 -15.03 3.06 6.81
N ILE A 208 -15.58 2.77 7.98
CA ILE A 208 -16.90 3.24 8.39
C ILE A 208 -16.72 4.45 9.29
N LYS A 209 -17.23 5.60 8.85
CA LYS A 209 -17.32 6.81 9.67
C LYS A 209 -18.68 6.84 10.35
N TYR A 210 -18.67 6.70 11.66
CA TYR A 210 -19.87 6.83 12.48
C TYR A 210 -20.23 8.30 12.68
N GLY A 211 -21.52 8.62 12.56
CA GLY A 211 -22.02 9.94 12.90
C GLY A 211 -21.96 10.18 14.42
N PRO A 212 -22.01 11.45 14.88
CA PRO A 212 -22.01 11.77 16.31
C PRO A 212 -23.14 11.08 17.09
N ARG A 213 -24.32 10.94 16.48
CA ARG A 213 -25.47 10.24 17.08
C ARG A 213 -25.28 8.72 17.15
N ALA A 214 -24.66 8.12 16.13
CA ALA A 214 -24.35 6.69 16.12
C ALA A 214 -23.40 6.28 17.24
N ALA A 215 -22.39 7.11 17.52
CA ALA A 215 -21.43 6.86 18.58
C ALA A 215 -22.04 6.95 19.99
N LEU A 216 -23.09 7.76 20.18
CA LEU A 216 -23.66 8.05 21.50
C LEU A 216 -24.96 7.29 21.80
N LEU A 217 -25.80 7.07 20.78
CA LEU A 217 -27.16 6.53 20.94
C LEU A 217 -27.36 5.18 20.25
N GLY A 218 -26.32 4.63 19.59
CA GLY A 218 -26.41 3.39 18.82
C GLY A 218 -27.24 3.51 17.54
N ASP A 219 -27.73 4.71 17.22
CA ASP A 219 -28.46 5.00 15.99
C ASP A 219 -27.49 5.05 14.81
N LEU A 220 -27.46 3.99 14.00
CA LEU A 220 -26.59 3.89 12.83
C LEU A 220 -26.94 4.90 11.72
N SER A 221 -28.00 5.71 11.88
CA SER A 221 -28.31 6.80 10.96
C SER A 221 -27.12 7.77 10.82
N GLY A 222 -26.78 8.10 9.57
CA GLY A 222 -25.63 8.95 9.25
C GLY A 222 -24.26 8.24 9.23
N THR A 223 -24.22 6.92 9.41
CA THR A 223 -23.02 6.13 9.16
C THR A 223 -22.67 6.17 7.68
N LYS A 224 -21.44 6.60 7.33
CA LYS A 224 -20.97 6.68 5.95
C LYS A 224 -19.76 5.78 5.73
N ARG A 225 -19.78 5.01 4.64
CA ARG A 225 -18.61 4.28 4.14
C ARG A 225 -17.68 5.26 3.43
N MET A 226 -16.42 5.26 3.80
CA MET A 226 -15.40 6.20 3.37
C MET A 226 -14.22 5.43 2.77
N VAL A 227 -13.81 5.81 1.57
CA VAL A 227 -12.52 5.40 0.99
C VAL A 227 -11.42 6.25 1.62
N VAL A 228 -10.48 5.58 2.28
CA VAL A 228 -9.33 6.19 2.96
C VAL A 228 -8.05 5.55 2.47
N THR A 229 -6.95 6.31 2.48
CA THR A 229 -5.61 5.81 2.12
C THR A 229 -4.88 5.33 3.35
N TYR A 230 -4.34 4.12 3.30
CA TYR A 230 -3.47 3.56 4.31
C TYR A 230 -2.04 3.38 3.78
N GLY A 231 -1.08 3.59 4.66
CA GLY A 231 0.33 3.27 4.43
C GLY A 231 0.60 1.83 4.84
N VAL A 232 1.55 1.19 4.16
CA VAL A 232 1.96 -0.19 4.48
C VAL A 232 3.14 -0.20 5.47
N ASP A 233 3.92 0.88 5.49
CA ASP A 233 5.09 0.99 6.35
C ASP A 233 4.76 0.80 7.83
N ASN A 234 5.60 0.02 8.51
CA ASN A 234 5.50 -0.32 9.93
C ASN A 234 4.20 -1.04 10.32
N GLN A 235 3.46 -1.62 9.37
CA GLN A 235 2.28 -2.43 9.64
C GLN A 235 2.58 -3.92 9.53
N THR A 236 1.88 -4.73 10.33
CA THR A 236 1.99 -6.19 10.22
C THR A 236 1.25 -6.67 8.97
N SER A 237 1.82 -7.69 8.29
CA SER A 237 1.23 -8.30 7.09
C SER A 237 -0.23 -8.73 7.31
N ARG A 238 -0.53 -9.35 8.47
CA ARG A 238 -1.89 -9.72 8.87
C ARG A 238 -2.86 -8.53 8.86
N SER A 239 -2.44 -7.37 9.38
CA SER A 239 -3.28 -6.16 9.43
C SER A 239 -3.51 -5.59 8.03
N ILE A 240 -2.48 -5.62 7.18
CA ILE A 240 -2.54 -5.19 5.79
C ILE A 240 -3.51 -6.07 5.01
N PHE A 241 -3.37 -7.40 5.09
CA PHE A 241 -4.27 -8.34 4.41
C PHE A 241 -5.72 -8.21 4.87
N LYS A 242 -5.95 -8.03 6.18
CA LYS A 242 -7.28 -7.77 6.72
C LYS A 242 -7.90 -6.51 6.11
N ALA A 243 -7.13 -5.44 5.97
CA ALA A 243 -7.60 -4.18 5.39
C ALA A 243 -7.78 -4.26 3.85
N LEU A 244 -6.94 -5.01 3.14
CA LEU A 244 -7.16 -5.28 1.71
C LEU A 244 -8.46 -6.06 1.48
N ALA A 245 -8.77 -7.00 2.38
CA ALA A 245 -9.99 -7.80 2.35
C ALA A 245 -11.25 -7.04 2.82
N SER A 246 -11.12 -5.91 3.52
CA SER A 246 -12.26 -5.24 4.20
C SER A 246 -13.21 -4.47 3.28
N GLY A 247 -13.13 -4.65 1.95
CA GLY A 247 -13.98 -3.96 0.98
C GLY A 247 -14.72 -4.93 0.05
N THR A 248 -15.89 -4.49 -0.40
CA THR A 248 -16.80 -5.22 -1.28
C THR A 248 -16.69 -4.70 -2.71
N VAL A 249 -17.21 -5.45 -3.68
CA VAL A 249 -17.27 -5.00 -5.10
C VAL A 249 -18.09 -3.70 -5.23
N ALA A 250 -19.12 -3.52 -4.40
CA ALA A 250 -19.97 -2.32 -4.40
C ALA A 250 -19.23 -1.04 -3.97
N ASP A 251 -18.11 -1.16 -3.26
CA ASP A 251 -17.29 0.00 -2.87
C ASP A 251 -16.44 0.54 -4.04
N GLY A 252 -16.45 -0.17 -5.16
CA GLY A 252 -15.71 0.17 -6.37
C GLY A 252 -14.23 -0.24 -6.33
N PRO A 253 -13.44 0.29 -7.26
CA PRO A 253 -12.02 0.00 -7.34
C PRO A 253 -11.25 0.54 -6.13
N MET A 254 -10.18 -0.16 -5.79
CA MET A 254 -9.17 0.34 -4.85
C MET A 254 -7.95 0.88 -5.61
N THR A 255 -7.24 1.81 -5.01
CA THR A 255 -5.96 2.29 -5.53
C THR A 255 -4.86 1.62 -4.72
N LEU A 256 -3.98 0.89 -5.39
CA LEU A 256 -2.74 0.37 -4.84
C LEU A 256 -1.61 1.35 -5.18
N VAL A 257 -0.76 1.63 -4.21
CA VAL A 257 0.44 2.45 -4.40
C VAL A 257 1.64 1.53 -4.30
N LEU A 258 2.33 1.37 -5.41
CA LEU A 258 3.41 0.41 -5.59
C LEU A 258 4.72 1.16 -5.84
N GLU A 259 5.81 0.70 -5.25
CA GLU A 259 7.16 1.15 -5.57
C GLU A 259 7.83 0.13 -6.48
N ARG A 260 8.32 0.62 -7.63
CA ARG A 260 8.93 -0.19 -8.66
C ARG A 260 10.40 0.16 -8.81
N ALA A 261 11.28 -0.83 -8.71
CA ALA A 261 12.67 -0.68 -9.12
C ALA A 261 12.76 -0.39 -10.63
N LYS A 262 13.60 0.56 -11.01
CA LYS A 262 13.83 0.94 -12.41
C LYS A 262 14.57 -0.15 -13.18
N ASP A 263 15.49 -0.87 -12.54
CA ASP A 263 16.16 -2.02 -13.13
C ASP A 263 15.27 -3.28 -13.04
N PRO A 264 14.89 -3.90 -14.18
CA PRO A 264 14.16 -5.16 -14.18
C PRO A 264 14.80 -6.29 -13.38
N LYS A 265 16.13 -6.36 -13.29
CA LYS A 265 16.83 -7.44 -12.58
C LYS A 265 16.60 -7.39 -11.09
N GLU A 266 16.52 -6.19 -10.52
CA GLU A 266 16.29 -6.00 -9.09
C GLU A 266 14.86 -6.34 -8.69
N ARG A 267 13.90 -6.17 -9.63
CA ARG A 267 12.52 -6.59 -9.43
C ARG A 267 12.39 -8.10 -9.27
N THR A 268 13.26 -8.90 -9.89
CA THR A 268 13.17 -10.37 -9.81
C THR A 268 14.13 -10.98 -8.80
N ASN A 269 15.15 -10.23 -8.35
CA ASN A 269 16.20 -10.74 -7.45
C ASN A 269 15.89 -10.54 -5.96
N TRP A 270 14.61 -10.52 -5.57
CA TRP A 270 14.22 -10.53 -4.16
C TRP A 270 14.04 -11.98 -3.68
N LYS A 271 14.14 -12.18 -2.36
CA LYS A 271 13.93 -13.49 -1.74
C LYS A 271 12.73 -13.43 -0.80
N PRO A 272 11.79 -14.38 -0.88
CA PRO A 272 10.71 -14.48 0.09
C PRO A 272 11.30 -14.75 1.48
N GLU A 273 10.63 -14.22 2.51
CA GLU A 273 10.95 -14.58 3.88
C GLU A 273 10.68 -16.08 4.07
N GLU A 274 11.72 -16.84 4.42
CA GLU A 274 11.56 -18.23 4.79
C GLU A 274 10.81 -18.28 6.13
N ILE A 275 9.51 -18.57 6.10
CA ILE A 275 8.74 -18.81 7.32
C ILE A 275 9.37 -20.03 7.99
N PRO A 276 9.95 -19.91 9.21
CA PRO A 276 10.54 -21.04 9.89
C PRO A 276 9.50 -22.14 10.00
N THR A 277 9.79 -23.32 9.45
CA THR A 277 8.83 -24.44 9.33
C THR A 277 8.23 -24.84 10.69
N GLU A 278 8.97 -24.57 11.77
CA GLU A 278 8.55 -24.79 13.14
C GLU A 278 7.34 -23.93 13.56
N ASN A 279 7.21 -22.70 13.04
CA ASN A 279 6.05 -21.84 13.29
C ASN A 279 4.82 -22.30 12.51
N VAL A 280 4.99 -22.84 11.30
CA VAL A 280 3.88 -23.44 10.52
C VAL A 280 3.34 -24.66 11.24
N ARG A 281 4.24 -25.50 11.80
CA ARG A 281 3.85 -26.68 12.59
C ARG A 281 3.14 -26.28 13.90
N ARG A 282 3.66 -25.29 14.64
CA ARG A 282 2.99 -24.79 15.87
C ARG A 282 1.66 -24.07 15.59
N GLU A 283 1.52 -23.35 14.48
CA GLU A 283 0.22 -22.77 14.10
C GLU A 283 -0.77 -23.82 13.59
N ALA A 284 -0.30 -24.87 12.89
CA ALA A 284 -1.11 -26.01 12.51
C ALA A 284 -1.55 -26.82 13.75
N GLU A 285 -0.65 -27.05 14.71
CA GLU A 285 -0.95 -27.73 15.98
C GLU A 285 -1.87 -26.87 16.87
N LYS A 286 -1.69 -25.54 16.94
CA LYS A 286 -2.67 -24.65 17.62
C LYS A 286 -4.04 -24.65 16.95
N LYS A 287 -4.11 -24.74 15.62
CA LYS A 287 -5.40 -24.86 14.91
C LYS A 287 -6.03 -26.23 15.13
N GLN A 288 -5.25 -27.30 15.25
CA GLN A 288 -5.76 -28.63 15.63
C GLN A 288 -6.30 -28.63 17.07
N ILE A 289 -5.60 -28.02 18.02
CA ILE A 289 -6.07 -27.93 19.43
C ILE A 289 -7.33 -27.06 19.56
N PHE A 290 -7.54 -26.07 18.68
CA PHE A 290 -8.74 -25.21 18.72
C PHE A 290 -9.94 -25.77 17.91
N VAL A 291 -9.77 -26.85 17.15
CA VAL A 291 -10.84 -27.44 16.33
C VAL A 291 -11.63 -28.53 17.07
N ASP A 292 -11.17 -29.03 18.23
CA ASP A 292 -11.81 -30.20 18.86
C ASP A 292 -12.82 -29.94 20.00
N ASP A 293 -13.05 -28.72 20.49
CA ASP A 293 -14.00 -28.51 21.61
C ASP A 293 -15.17 -27.52 21.34
N GLY A 294 -15.25 -26.88 20.17
CA GLY A 294 -16.18 -25.76 19.94
C GLY A 294 -17.27 -25.94 18.89
N PHE A 295 -17.11 -26.83 17.91
CA PHE A 295 -18.02 -26.90 16.75
C PHE A 295 -19.15 -27.94 16.90
N SER A 296 -19.08 -28.80 17.91
CA SER A 296 -20.10 -29.83 18.18
C SER A 296 -21.29 -29.30 19.01
N THR A 297 -21.07 -28.35 19.92
CA THR A 297 -22.12 -27.85 20.82
C THR A 297 -23.07 -26.85 20.17
N ALA A 298 -22.61 -26.05 19.19
CA ALA A 298 -23.48 -25.12 18.46
C ALA A 298 -24.45 -25.84 17.52
N ASN A 299 -24.01 -26.94 16.88
CA ASN A 299 -24.89 -27.75 16.04
C ASN A 299 -25.85 -28.61 16.86
N ALA A 300 -25.44 -29.10 18.04
CA ALA A 300 -26.32 -29.84 18.94
C ALA A 300 -27.43 -28.95 19.54
N THR A 301 -27.12 -27.70 19.89
CA THR A 301 -28.12 -26.74 20.40
C THR A 301 -29.08 -26.26 19.31
N PHE A 302 -28.63 -26.04 18.07
CA PHE A 302 -29.52 -25.77 16.94
C PHE A 302 -30.39 -26.98 16.55
N ALA A 303 -29.86 -28.21 16.63
CA ALA A 303 -30.63 -29.42 16.40
C ALA A 303 -31.68 -29.66 17.51
N ALA A 304 -31.35 -29.37 18.77
CA ALA A 304 -32.30 -29.47 19.89
C ALA A 304 -33.40 -28.39 19.82
N LEU A 305 -33.07 -27.15 19.42
CA LEU A 305 -34.05 -26.08 19.26
C LEU A 305 -34.99 -26.30 18.08
N SER A 306 -34.48 -26.83 16.96
CA SER A 306 -35.31 -27.15 15.80
C SER A 306 -36.25 -28.33 16.05
N SER A 307 -35.81 -29.37 16.78
CA SER A 307 -36.68 -30.49 17.16
C SER A 307 -37.74 -30.08 18.20
N ALA A 308 -37.42 -29.22 19.16
CA ALA A 308 -38.41 -28.66 20.09
C ALA A 308 -39.47 -27.80 19.36
N PHE A 309 -39.08 -27.01 18.37
CA PHE A 309 -40.01 -26.18 17.60
C PHE A 309 -40.97 -27.02 16.73
N ILE A 310 -40.48 -28.11 16.13
CA ILE A 310 -41.32 -29.04 15.36
C ILE A 310 -42.32 -29.78 16.27
N LEU A 311 -41.91 -30.22 17.46
CA LEU A 311 -42.82 -30.83 18.43
C LEU A 311 -43.90 -29.85 18.92
N LEU A 312 -43.56 -28.57 19.06
CA LEU A 312 -44.50 -27.53 19.48
C LEU A 312 -45.53 -27.21 18.38
N LEU A 313 -45.11 -27.25 17.10
CA LEU A 313 -46.03 -27.17 15.96
C LEU A 313 -46.96 -28.38 15.85
N LEU A 314 -46.47 -29.58 16.15
CA LEU A 314 -47.29 -30.80 16.13
C LEU A 314 -48.26 -30.89 17.32
N ALA A 315 -47.91 -30.32 18.48
CA ALA A 315 -48.78 -30.30 19.65
C ALA A 315 -49.87 -29.20 19.61
N GLY A 316 -49.72 -28.19 18.75
CA GLY A 316 -50.63 -27.03 18.65
C GLY A 316 -51.73 -27.12 17.58
N PHE A 317 -51.82 -28.23 16.84
CA PHE A 317 -52.81 -28.44 15.77
C PHE A 317 -53.60 -29.74 15.94
N SER A 318 -54.09 -30.00 17.16
CA SER A 318 -55.15 -30.98 17.43
C SER A 318 -56.28 -30.37 18.22
#